data_AF-A0A1Y3QGR1-F1
#
_entry.id   AF-A0A1Y3QGR1-F1
#
_cell.length_a   1.000
_cell.length_b   1.000
_cell.length_c   1.000
_cell.angle_alpha   90.00
_cell.angle_beta   90.00
_cell.angle_gamma   90.00
#
_symmetry.space_group_name_H-M   'P 1'
#
loop_
_entity.id
_entity.type
_entity.pdbx_description
1 polymer ?
#
loop_
_entity_poly.entity_id
_entity_poly.type
_entity_poly.pdbx_seq_one_letter_code
_entity_poly.pdbx_strand_id
1 'polypeptide(L)'
;MLALVFFACSVILTVAGFVCLLNSTEWGMEKALHLIGLYQHVESDKTDIFGQFLQSFIWTYQIFGILLVGLGAMALWICIMLTFKLK
;
A
#
# COMPACT_ATOMS: atom_id res chain seq x y z
N MET A 1 -21.04 13.57 15.58
CA MET A 1 -20.73 13.59 14.13
C MET A 1 -19.25 13.37 13.85
N LEU A 2 -18.34 14.14 14.45
CA LEU A 2 -16.89 14.06 14.19
C LEU A 2 -16.26 12.67 14.46
N ALA A 3 -16.63 12.00 15.56
CA ALA A 3 -16.15 10.64 15.87
C ALA A 3 -16.58 9.59 14.82
N LEU A 4 -17.79 9.69 14.29
CA LEU A 4 -18.29 8.79 13.24
C LEU A 4 -17.48 8.93 11.94
N VAL A 5 -17.07 10.15 11.59
CA VAL A 5 -16.23 10.42 10.42
C VAL A 5 -14.83 9.83 10.60
N PHE A 6 -14.21 10.00 11.77
CA PHE A 6 -12.91 9.40 12.07
C PHE A 6 -12.95 7.88 12.08
N PHE A 7 -14.04 7.30 12.61
CA PHE A 7 -14.24 5.86 12.60
C PHE A 7 -14.36 5.32 11.16
N ALA A 8 -15.22 5.92 10.34
CA ALA A 8 -15.36 5.52 8.94
C ALA A 8 -14.04 5.68 8.15
N CYS A 9 -13.32 6.78 8.34
CA CYS A 9 -12.03 7.03 7.71
C CYS A 9 -10.99 5.97 8.11
N SER A 10 -10.93 5.62 9.39
CA SER A 10 -10.06 4.57 9.90
C SER A 10 -10.35 3.23 9.21
N VAL A 11 -11.62 2.81 9.15
CA VAL A 11 -12.02 1.55 8.51
C VAL A 11 -11.61 1.55 7.03
N ILE A 12 -11.90 2.63 6.30
CA ILE A 12 -11.55 2.74 4.87
C ILE A 12 -10.04 2.65 4.66
N LEU A 13 -9.24 3.39 5.44
CA LEU A 13 -7.77 3.38 5.34
C LEU A 13 -7.19 2.00 5.65
N THR A 14 -7.74 1.32 6.67
CA THR A 14 -7.26 0.00 7.08
C THR A 14 -7.58 -1.04 6.01
N VAL A 15 -8.81 -1.04 5.48
CA VAL A 15 -9.21 -1.93 4.38
C VAL A 15 -8.39 -1.65 3.13
N ALA A 16 -8.20 -0.38 2.76
CA ALA A 16 -7.38 -0.01 1.61
C ALA A 16 -5.92 -0.47 1.77
N GLY A 17 -5.36 -0.37 2.98
CA GLY A 17 -4.03 -0.88 3.29
C GLY A 17 -3.93 -2.40 3.14
N PHE A 18 -4.92 -3.16 3.62
CA PHE A 18 -4.98 -4.62 3.43
C PHE A 18 -5.14 -5.03 1.97
N VAL A 19 -5.98 -4.33 1.20
CA VAL A 19 -6.12 -4.58 -0.24
C VAL A 19 -4.79 -4.35 -0.97
N CYS A 20 -4.07 -3.27 -0.62
CA CYS A 20 -2.77 -2.98 -1.20
C CYS A 20 -1.72 -4.04 -0.83
N LEU A 21 -1.76 -4.57 0.40
CA LEU A 21 -0.90 -5.68 0.83
C LEU A 21 -1.17 -6.97 0.05
N LEU A 22 -2.44 -7.35 -0.09
CA LEU A 22 -2.87 -8.55 -0.80
C LEU A 22 -2.50 -8.49 -2.29
N ASN A 23 -2.72 -7.34 -2.93
CA ASN A 23 -2.49 -7.16 -4.36
C ASN A 23 -1.08 -6.64 -4.70
N SER A 24 -0.20 -6.48 -3.69
CA SER A 24 1.16 -5.95 -3.87
C SER A 24 1.99 -6.73 -4.89
N THR A 25 1.78 -8.05 -4.97
CA THR A 25 2.47 -8.92 -5.91
C THR A 25 1.95 -8.75 -7.33
N GLU A 26 0.63 -8.70 -7.51
CA GLU A 26 0.01 -8.51 -8.83
C GLU A 26 0.34 -7.13 -9.42
N TRP A 27 0.16 -6.07 -8.63
CA TRP A 27 0.44 -4.70 -9.07
C TRP A 27 1.93 -4.45 -9.29
N GLY A 28 2.79 -5.06 -8.45
CA GLY A 28 4.23 -5.01 -8.62
C GLY A 28 4.67 -5.70 -9.92
N MET A 29 4.10 -6.86 -10.22
CA MET A 29 4.37 -7.60 -11.44
C MET A 29 3.87 -6.87 -12.70
N GLU A 30 2.66 -6.31 -12.69
CA GLU A 30 2.10 -5.56 -13.81
C GLU A 30 2.99 -4.37 -14.19
N LYS A 31 3.43 -3.60 -13.19
CA LYS A 31 4.33 -2.45 -13.40
C LYS A 31 5.71 -2.88 -13.90
N ALA A 32 6.26 -3.95 -13.35
CA ALA A 32 7.55 -4.46 -13.80
C ALA A 32 7.47 -4.96 -15.26
N LEU A 33 6.38 -5.64 -15.63
CA LEU A 33 6.15 -6.15 -16.99
C LEU A 33 6.02 -4.99 -18.00
N HIS A 34 5.28 -3.95 -17.64
CA HIS A 34 5.16 -2.73 -18.46
C HIS A 34 6.51 -2.05 -18.66
N LEU A 35 7.36 -2.01 -17.61
CA LEU A 35 8.70 -1.46 -17.72
C LEU A 35 9.57 -2.30 -18.67
N ILE A 36 9.55 -3.64 -18.59
CA ILE A 36 10.28 -4.46 -19.58
C ILE A 36 9.80 -4.17 -21.00
N GLY A 37 8.49 -4.05 -21.22
CA GLY A 37 7.93 -3.75 -22.54
C GLY A 37 8.52 -2.48 -23.14
N LEU A 38 8.76 -1.45 -22.32
CA LEU A 38 9.44 -0.22 -22.74
C LEU A 38 10.95 -0.44 -22.99
N TYR A 39 11.60 -1.24 -22.16
CA TYR A 39 13.03 -1.52 -22.25
C TYR A 39 13.39 -2.68 -23.19
N GLN A 40 12.43 -3.27 -23.92
CA GLN A 40 12.63 -4.43 -24.80
C GLN A 40 13.74 -4.23 -25.86
N HIS A 41 14.05 -2.98 -26.22
CA HIS A 41 15.04 -2.60 -27.23
C HIS A 41 16.49 -2.51 -26.73
N VAL A 42 16.75 -2.62 -25.43
CA VAL A 42 18.11 -2.50 -24.86
C VAL A 42 18.74 -3.89 -24.71
N GLU A 43 19.81 -4.24 -25.42
CA GLU A 43 20.48 -5.58 -25.44
C GLU A 43 21.23 -5.97 -24.13
N SER A 44 20.79 -5.55 -22.95
CA SER A 44 21.44 -5.94 -21.69
C SER A 44 20.82 -7.21 -21.11
N ASP A 45 21.59 -8.02 -20.36
CA ASP A 45 21.15 -9.21 -19.61
C ASP A 45 19.92 -8.90 -18.72
N LYS A 46 18.72 -9.13 -19.26
CA LYS A 46 17.46 -8.56 -18.69
C LYS A 46 16.94 -9.29 -17.46
N THR A 47 17.35 -10.54 -17.27
CA THR A 47 16.76 -11.43 -16.28
C THR A 47 17.04 -10.96 -14.86
N ASP A 48 18.27 -10.48 -14.61
CA ASP A 48 18.70 -10.05 -13.27
C ASP A 48 18.14 -8.67 -12.91
N ILE A 49 18.13 -7.76 -13.89
CA ILE A 49 17.56 -6.41 -13.75
C ILE A 49 16.05 -6.48 -13.53
N PHE A 50 15.35 -7.37 -14.23
CA PHE A 50 13.92 -7.54 -14.06
C PHE A 50 13.54 -8.08 -12.68
N GLY A 51 14.27 -9.08 -12.17
CA GLY A 51 14.07 -9.61 -10.83
C GLY A 51 14.19 -8.51 -9.76
N GLN A 52 15.20 -7.65 -9.88
CA GLN A 52 15.39 -6.52 -8.97
C GLN A 52 14.28 -5.46 -9.06
N PHE A 53 13.80 -5.13 -10.27
CA PHE A 53 12.68 -4.22 -10.44
C PHE A 53 11.39 -4.79 -9.85
N LEU A 54 11.08 -6.04 -10.18
CA LEU A 54 9.87 -6.70 -9.72
C LEU A 54 9.86 -6.78 -8.18
N GLN A 55 10.97 -7.18 -7.57
CA GLN A 55 11.10 -7.21 -6.12
C GLN A 55 10.98 -5.81 -5.49
N SER A 56 11.58 -4.78 -6.10
CA SER A 56 11.48 -3.39 -5.61
C SER A 56 10.06 -2.85 -5.67
N PHE A 57 9.32 -3.12 -6.75
CA PHE A 57 7.92 -2.68 -6.88
C PHE A 57 7.01 -3.40 -5.88
N ILE A 58 7.16 -4.73 -5.72
CA ILE A 58 6.39 -5.48 -4.72
C ILE A 58 6.65 -4.92 -3.31
N TRP A 59 7.92 -4.70 -2.95
CA TRP A 59 8.29 -4.10 -1.68
C TRP A 59 7.70 -2.70 -1.48
N THR A 60 7.66 -1.89 -2.54
CA THR A 60 7.07 -0.55 -2.50
C THR A 60 5.58 -0.61 -2.14
N TYR A 61 4.82 -1.48 -2.80
CA TYR A 61 3.39 -1.67 -2.50
C TYR A 61 3.16 -2.26 -1.12
N GLN A 62 4.03 -3.16 -0.66
CA GLN A 62 3.96 -3.70 0.69
C GLN A 62 4.18 -2.62 1.76
N ILE A 63 5.24 -1.82 1.62
CA ILE A 63 5.51 -0.70 2.54
C ILE A 63 4.33 0.28 2.55
N PHE A 64 3.81 0.64 1.37
CA PHE A 64 2.68 1.55 1.25
C PHE A 64 1.43 1.00 1.94
N GLY A 65 1.12 -0.29 1.75
CA GLY A 65 0.02 -0.96 2.43
C GLY A 65 0.16 -0.97 3.96
N ILE A 66 1.35 -1.27 4.49
CA ILE A 66 1.65 -1.20 5.94
C ILE A 66 1.43 0.23 6.46
N LEU A 67 1.87 1.24 5.72
CA LEU A 67 1.71 2.64 6.09
C LEU A 67 0.24 3.06 6.16
N LEU A 68 -0.58 2.61 5.20
CA LEU A 68 -2.04 2.83 5.22
C LEU A 68 -2.73 2.14 6.40
N VAL A 69 -2.35 0.90 6.70
CA VAL A 69 -2.86 0.19 7.89
C VAL A 69 -2.46 0.94 9.16
N GLY A 70 -1.22 1.41 9.26
CA GLY A 70 -0.73 2.21 10.39
C GLY A 70 -1.51 3.51 10.57
N LEU A 71 -1.76 4.25 9.49
CA LEU A 71 -2.59 5.46 9.51
C LEU A 71 -4.04 5.18 9.92
N GLY A 72 -4.62 4.08 9.42
CA GLY A 72 -5.94 3.61 9.82
C GLY A 72 -6.02 3.32 11.32
N ALA A 73 -5.02 2.63 11.88
CA ALA A 73 -4.92 2.34 13.31
C ALA A 73 -4.74 3.61 14.15
N MET A 74 -3.91 4.57 13.71
CA MET A 74 -3.76 5.87 14.39
C MET A 74 -5.06 6.67 14.38
N ALA A 75 -5.79 6.69 13.26
CA ALA A 75 -7.10 7.33 13.18
C ALA A 75 -8.11 6.70 14.15
N LEU A 76 -8.07 5.37 14.31
CA LEU A 76 -8.90 4.65 15.28
C LEU A 76 -8.55 5.04 16.72
N TRP A 77 -7.26 5.11 17.03
CA TRP A 77 -6.77 5.53 18.35
C TRP A 77 -7.22 6.94 18.72
N ILE A 78 -7.11 7.88 17.78
CA ILE A 78 -7.59 9.26 17.94
C ILE A 78 -9.10 9.28 18.16
N CYS A 79 -9.86 8.47 17.41
CA CYS A 79 -11.30 8.34 17.57
C CYS A 79 -11.68 7.85 18.99
N ILE A 80 -10.97 6.85 19.51
CA ILE A 80 -11.16 6.33 20.87
C ILE A 80 -10.88 7.44 21.89
N MET A 81 -9.74 8.12 21.79
CA MET A 81 -9.38 9.24 22.66
C MET A 81 -10.43 10.36 22.68
N LEU A 82 -10.93 10.76 21.52
CA LEU A 82 -11.99 11.77 21.40
C LEU A 82 -13.29 11.32 22.06
N THR A 83 -13.63 10.04 21.94
CA THR A 83 -14.86 9.48 22.53
C THR A 83 -14.77 9.38 24.05
N PHE A 84 -13.61 9.04 24.60
CA PHE A 84 -13.38 8.97 26.05
C PHE A 84 -13.22 10.35 26.71
N LYS A 85 -12.67 11.36 26.03
CA LYS A 85 -12.58 12.74 26.56
C LYS A 85 -13.93 13.47 26.65
N LEU A 86 -14.96 12.97 25.97
CA LEU A 86 -16.31 13.53 25.96
C LEU A 86 -17.24 12.89 27.00
N LYS A 87 -16.73 11.98 27.83
CA LYS A 87 -17.40 11.40 29.00
C LYS A 87 -16.83 11.99 30.28
#